data_AF-A0A3R7U103-F1
#
_entry.id   AF-A0A3R7U103-F1
#
_cell.length_a   1.000
_cell.length_b   1.000
_cell.length_c   1.000
_cell.angle_alpha   90.00
_cell.angle_beta   90.00
_cell.angle_gamma   90.00
#
_symmetry.space_group_name_H-M   'P 1'
#
loop_
_entity.id
_entity.type
_entity.pdbx_description
1 polymer ?
#
loop_
_entity_poly.entity_id
_entity_poly.type
_entity_poly.pdbx_seq_one_letter_code
_entity_poly.pdbx_strand_id
1 'polypeptide(L)'
;MSQTELQRFVKSIETEHVLATGLKALSNHHDVVQFASSQGFNFSLSEWIRFCWLDQLQLTDNDLELIWTTKNDHWSWAFRQIAAWRALLMDGANQDSSMDSTEIASAPVSNTAVVDKDQLLEDFIALARQDQSLQLKIREARNDTEILEIANSYGFAIDSMTLLKKWSQHTDFSKPTWQGWFE
;
A
#
# COMPACT_ATOMS: atom_id res chain seq x y z
N MET A 1 -3.26 16.89 34.65
CA MET A 1 -2.24 16.03 34.02
C MET A 1 -1.67 16.82 32.86
N SER A 2 -0.42 17.28 32.95
CA SER A 2 0.21 18.09 31.90
C SER A 2 0.27 17.28 30.60
N GLN A 3 -0.42 17.74 29.57
CA GLN A 3 -0.37 17.14 28.23
C GLN A 3 1.10 17.13 27.78
N THR A 4 1.67 15.95 27.56
CA THR A 4 3.05 15.82 27.09
C THR A 4 3.17 16.48 25.71
N GLU A 5 4.35 16.99 25.37
CA GLU A 5 4.59 17.66 24.08
C GLU A 5 4.25 16.75 22.90
N LEU A 6 4.46 15.44 23.06
CA LEU A 6 4.01 14.39 22.13
C LEU A 6 2.48 14.39 21.93
N GLN A 7 1.69 14.47 23.00
CA GLN A 7 0.22 14.52 22.89
C GLN A 7 -0.27 15.82 22.27
N ARG A 8 0.46 16.93 22.48
CA ARG A 8 0.16 18.19 21.77
C ARG A 8 0.46 18.05 20.28
N PHE A 9 1.60 17.48 19.93
CA PHE A 9 1.98 17.22 18.54
C PHE A 9 0.94 16.36 17.82
N VAL A 10 0.56 15.23 18.42
CA VAL A 10 -0.47 14.32 17.86
C VAL A 10 -1.77 15.08 17.59
N LYS A 11 -2.24 15.87 18.56
CA LYS A 11 -3.48 16.66 18.45
C LYS A 11 -3.36 17.81 17.42
N SER A 12 -2.21 18.48 17.37
CA SER A 12 -1.96 19.55 16.40
C SER A 12 -2.04 19.06 14.96
N ILE A 13 -1.64 17.82 14.68
CA ILE A 13 -1.75 17.21 13.35
C ILE A 13 -3.20 16.97 12.95
N GLU A 14 -4.11 16.71 13.91
CA GLU A 14 -5.54 16.57 13.63
C GLU A 14 -6.17 17.91 13.23
N THR A 15 -5.66 19.01 13.79
CA THR A 15 -6.19 20.36 13.54
C THR A 15 -5.50 21.09 12.39
N GLU A 16 -4.22 20.81 12.14
CA GLU A 16 -3.39 21.52 11.17
C GLU A 16 -3.05 20.62 9.97
N HIS A 17 -3.83 20.76 8.90
CA HIS A 17 -3.62 20.01 7.65
C HIS A 17 -2.23 20.20 7.02
N VAL A 18 -1.56 21.33 7.29
CA VAL A 18 -0.19 21.59 6.81
C VAL A 18 0.80 20.62 7.45
N LEU A 19 0.69 20.38 8.76
CA LEU A 19 1.52 19.41 9.47
C LEU A 19 1.22 17.99 8.99
N ALA A 20 -0.06 17.66 8.83
CA ALA A 20 -0.50 16.37 8.30
C ALA A 20 0.08 16.09 6.90
N THR A 21 0.14 17.10 6.03
CA THR A 21 0.72 16.95 4.69
C THR A 21 2.23 16.69 4.74
N GLY A 22 2.95 17.36 5.64
CA GLY A 22 4.37 17.12 5.86
C GLY A 22 4.69 15.69 6.31
N LEU A 23 3.78 15.07 7.08
CA LEU A 23 3.90 13.69 7.54
C LEU A 23 3.72 12.63 6.43
N LYS A 24 3.06 12.97 5.32
CA LYS A 24 2.81 12.00 4.24
C LYS A 24 4.09 11.49 3.58
N ALA A 25 5.13 12.31 3.53
CA ALA A 25 6.42 11.97 2.94
C ALA A 25 7.32 11.16 3.89
N LEU A 26 6.96 11.05 5.18
CA LEU A 26 7.80 10.42 6.19
C LEU A 26 7.58 8.91 6.25
N SER A 27 8.68 8.17 6.28
CA SER A 27 8.68 6.70 6.24
C SER A 27 9.43 6.05 7.40
N ASN A 28 9.92 6.83 8.38
CA ASN A 28 10.62 6.29 9.53
C ASN A 28 10.33 7.10 10.81
N HIS A 29 10.52 6.47 11.98
CA HIS A 29 10.22 7.07 13.28
C HIS A 29 11.15 8.24 13.62
N HIS A 30 12.39 8.21 13.11
CA HIS A 30 13.38 9.25 13.36
C HIS A 30 12.98 10.57 12.70
N ASP A 31 12.52 10.53 11.45
CA ASP A 31 12.08 11.69 10.68
C ASP A 31 10.82 12.31 11.29
N VAL A 32 9.93 11.52 11.89
CA VAL A 32 8.76 12.05 12.61
C VAL A 32 9.19 12.89 13.81
N VAL A 33 10.16 12.40 14.59
CA VAL A 33 10.69 13.13 15.76
C VAL A 33 11.46 14.38 15.33
N GLN A 34 12.27 14.27 14.27
CA GLN A 34 13.01 15.40 13.72
C GLN A 34 12.07 16.47 13.14
N PHE A 35 11.01 16.05 12.44
CA PHE A 35 9.95 16.93 11.95
C PHE A 35 9.25 17.62 13.12
N ALA A 36 8.84 16.88 14.15
CA ALA A 36 8.22 17.45 15.34
C ALA A 36 9.10 18.49 16.03
N SER A 37 10.40 18.19 16.15
CA SER A 37 11.40 19.12 16.71
C SER A 37 11.51 20.40 15.88
N SER A 38 11.46 20.29 14.54
CA SER A 38 11.46 21.46 13.64
C SER A 38 10.22 22.35 13.78
N GLN A 39 9.10 21.77 14.22
CA GLN A 39 7.83 22.46 14.46
C GLN A 39 7.71 23.00 15.90
N GLY A 40 8.75 22.83 16.72
CA GLY A 40 8.78 23.32 18.10
C GLY A 40 8.21 22.35 19.13
N PHE A 41 7.95 21.09 18.77
CA PHE A 41 7.58 20.04 19.72
C PHE A 41 8.81 19.23 20.12
N ASN A 42 9.12 19.20 21.41
CA ASN A 42 10.29 18.47 21.89
C ASN A 42 9.88 17.13 22.54
N PHE A 43 10.27 16.02 21.94
CA PHE A 43 10.15 14.70 22.56
C PHE A 43 11.22 13.77 22.00
N SER A 44 11.60 12.77 22.78
CA SER A 44 12.62 11.80 22.36
C SER A 44 12.04 10.72 21.45
N LEU A 45 12.91 10.10 20.63
CA LEU A 45 12.56 8.94 19.83
C LEU A 45 12.02 7.78 20.68
N SER A 46 12.60 7.57 21.87
CA SER A 46 12.14 6.53 22.81
C SER A 46 10.74 6.79 23.33
N GLU A 47 10.35 8.05 23.55
CA GLU A 47 8.99 8.42 23.92
C GLU A 47 8.01 8.19 22.79
N TRP A 48 8.39 8.56 21.56
CA TRP A 48 7.61 8.30 20.35
C TRP A 48 7.37 6.82 20.11
N ILE A 49 8.43 6.01 20.10
CA ILE A 49 8.33 4.55 19.89
C ILE A 49 7.47 3.91 20.99
N ARG A 50 7.68 4.30 22.26
CA ARG A 50 6.87 3.79 23.37
C ARG A 50 5.39 4.13 23.17
N PHE A 51 5.09 5.34 22.72
CA PHE A 51 3.73 5.76 22.45
C PHE A 51 3.09 4.94 21.32
N CYS A 52 3.80 4.76 20.19
CA CYS A 52 3.33 3.91 19.10
C CYS A 52 3.10 2.45 19.54
N TRP A 53 3.99 1.88 20.33
CA TRP A 53 3.83 0.52 20.84
C TRP A 53 2.63 0.38 21.79
N LEU A 54 2.42 1.34 22.69
CA LEU A 54 1.26 1.33 23.57
C LEU A 54 -0.06 1.42 22.80
N ASP A 55 -0.08 2.19 21.71
CA ASP A 55 -1.22 2.28 20.80
C ASP A 55 -1.43 0.98 20.01
N GLN A 56 -0.36 0.38 19.49
CA GLN A 56 -0.44 -0.90 18.77
C GLN A 56 -0.98 -2.05 19.62
N LEU A 57 -0.68 -2.06 20.93
CA LEU A 57 -1.22 -3.05 21.85
C LEU A 57 -2.74 -2.94 22.05
N GLN A 58 -3.35 -1.80 21.67
CA GLN A 58 -4.80 -1.61 21.72
C GLN A 58 -5.51 -1.96 20.41
N LEU A 59 -4.76 -2.31 19.35
CA LEU A 59 -5.35 -2.67 18.06
C LEU A 59 -6.06 -4.02 18.14
N THR A 60 -7.22 -4.08 17.50
CA THR A 60 -7.92 -5.34 17.27
C THR A 60 -7.43 -6.01 15.99
N ASP A 61 -7.71 -7.31 15.84
CA ASP A 61 -7.32 -8.06 14.64
C ASP A 61 -7.91 -7.43 13.35
N ASN A 62 -9.12 -6.86 13.43
CA ASN A 62 -9.74 -6.12 12.33
C ASN A 62 -8.95 -4.86 11.95
N ASP A 63 -8.42 -4.12 12.93
CA ASP A 63 -7.63 -2.91 12.66
C ASP A 63 -6.29 -3.28 12.00
N LEU A 64 -5.68 -4.40 12.42
CA LEU A 64 -4.46 -4.91 11.83
C LEU A 64 -4.68 -5.37 10.38
N GLU A 65 -5.76 -6.11 10.13
CA GLU A 65 -6.14 -6.54 8.79
C GLU A 65 -6.39 -5.33 7.87
N LEU A 66 -7.05 -4.29 8.38
CA LEU A 66 -7.28 -3.06 7.64
C LEU A 66 -5.97 -2.31 7.34
N ILE A 67 -5.05 -2.22 8.31
CA ILE A 67 -3.72 -1.62 8.11
C ILE A 67 -2.93 -2.40 7.05
N TRP A 68 -3.07 -3.72 6.97
CA TRP A 68 -2.34 -4.56 6.01
C TRP A 68 -2.96 -4.61 4.62
N THR A 69 -4.29 -4.54 4.53
CA THR A 69 -5.03 -4.61 3.26
C THR A 69 -5.11 -3.24 2.56
N THR A 70 -4.97 -2.14 3.29
CA THR A 70 -5.06 -0.80 2.70
C THR A 70 -3.81 -0.46 1.90
N LYS A 71 -4.01 -0.14 0.62
CA LYS A 71 -2.94 0.26 -0.33
C LYS A 71 -2.17 1.50 0.15
N ASN A 72 -0.88 1.54 -0.17
CA ASN A 72 0.04 2.60 0.26
C ASN A 72 -0.33 3.98 -0.31
N ASP A 73 -1.05 4.01 -1.44
CA ASP A 73 -1.49 5.26 -2.09
C ASP A 73 -2.51 6.06 -1.26
N HIS A 74 -3.25 5.38 -0.38
CA HIS A 74 -4.26 6.03 0.46
C HIS A 74 -3.72 6.36 1.86
N TRP A 75 -2.81 5.55 2.40
CA TRP A 75 -2.34 5.63 3.79
C TRP A 75 -0.81 5.65 3.88
N SER A 76 -0.23 6.84 4.03
CA SER A 76 1.21 7.01 4.25
C SER A 76 1.68 6.30 5.53
N TRP A 77 2.93 5.82 5.53
CA TRP A 77 3.52 5.07 6.64
C TRP A 77 3.35 5.75 8.01
N ALA A 78 3.52 7.07 8.09
CA ALA A 78 3.41 7.82 9.34
C ALA A 78 2.00 7.76 9.95
N PHE A 79 0.95 7.86 9.11
CA PHE A 79 -0.44 7.80 9.56
C PHE A 79 -0.86 6.41 10.04
N ARG A 80 -0.12 5.37 9.67
CA ARG A 80 -0.33 3.99 10.14
C ARG A 80 0.23 3.73 11.53
N GLN A 81 0.92 4.68 12.15
CA GLN A 81 1.62 4.43 13.42
C GLN A 81 0.72 4.52 14.65
N ILE A 82 -0.27 5.41 14.65
CA ILE A 82 -1.12 5.67 15.83
C ILE A 82 -2.60 5.77 15.45
N ALA A 83 -3.49 5.32 16.34
CA ALA A 83 -4.93 5.22 16.09
C ALA A 83 -5.57 6.57 15.78
N ALA A 84 -5.13 7.63 16.47
CA ALA A 84 -5.58 9.01 16.26
C ALA A 84 -5.47 9.45 14.79
N TRP A 85 -4.35 9.16 14.15
CA TRP A 85 -4.11 9.53 12.74
C TRP A 85 -4.80 8.58 11.76
N ARG A 86 -4.94 7.29 12.13
CA ARG A 86 -5.72 6.32 11.34
C ARG A 86 -7.19 6.75 11.28
N ALA A 87 -7.77 7.21 12.39
CA ALA A 87 -9.15 7.67 12.48
C ALA A 87 -9.44 8.84 11.53
N LEU A 88 -8.51 9.79 11.40
CA LEU A 88 -8.64 10.91 10.46
C LEU A 88 -8.70 10.49 8.98
N LEU A 89 -8.07 9.37 8.63
CA LEU A 89 -8.12 8.81 7.28
C LEU A 89 -9.36 7.93 7.06
N MET A 90 -9.87 7.32 8.12
CA MET A 90 -11.08 6.48 8.13
C MET A 90 -12.38 7.29 8.08
N ASP A 91 -12.42 8.48 8.68
CA ASP A 91 -13.64 9.31 8.71
C ASP A 91 -14.00 9.90 7.33
N GLY A 92 -13.00 10.12 6.47
CA GLY A 92 -13.21 10.53 5.07
C GLY A 92 -13.66 9.39 4.14
N ALA A 93 -13.31 8.14 4.44
CA ALA A 93 -13.69 6.98 3.62
C ALA A 93 -15.13 6.50 3.88
N ASN A 94 -15.69 6.83 5.05
CA ASN A 94 -17.06 6.48 5.42
C ASN A 94 -18.11 7.51 4.93
N GLN A 95 -17.69 8.70 4.51
CA GLN A 95 -18.59 9.73 3.97
C GLN A 95 -18.96 9.48 2.50
N ASP A 96 -18.11 8.76 1.75
CA ASP A 96 -18.39 8.43 0.33
C ASP A 96 -19.36 7.24 0.17
N SER A 97 -19.72 6.57 1.27
CA SER A 97 -20.69 5.47 1.30
C SER A 97 -22.07 5.88 1.86
N SER A 98 -22.31 7.18 2.11
CA SER A 98 -23.58 7.70 2.63
C SER A 98 -24.30 8.61 1.64
N MET A 99 -24.36 8.23 0.36
CA MET A 99 -25.28 8.83 -0.62
C MET A 99 -25.70 7.85 -1.72
N ASP A 100 -26.11 6.63 -1.36
CA ASP A 100 -27.01 5.86 -2.24
C ASP A 100 -27.88 4.89 -1.43
N SER A 101 -28.83 5.45 -0.67
CA SER A 101 -29.99 4.71 -0.21
C SER A 101 -31.20 5.26 -0.94
N THR A 102 -31.44 4.78 -2.15
CA THR A 102 -32.78 4.80 -2.73
C THR A 102 -33.04 3.47 -3.42
N GLU A 103 -33.72 2.58 -2.69
CA GLU A 103 -34.36 1.39 -3.23
C GLU A 103 -35.18 1.76 -4.47
N ILE A 104 -34.86 1.20 -5.65
CA ILE A 104 -35.89 0.75 -6.59
C ILE A 104 -35.41 -0.55 -7.27
N ALA A 105 -36.28 -1.55 -7.19
CA ALA A 105 -36.13 -2.89 -7.71
C ALA A 105 -35.83 -3.00 -9.22
N SER A 106 -35.15 -4.11 -9.56
CA SER A 106 -35.31 -4.96 -10.76
C SER A 106 -34.09 -5.08 -11.69
N ALA A 107 -33.82 -6.35 -12.04
CA ALA A 107 -32.94 -6.90 -13.08
C ALA A 107 -31.46 -7.16 -12.71
N PRO A 108 -30.91 -8.36 -13.07
CA PRO A 108 -29.52 -8.70 -12.84
C PRO A 108 -28.69 -8.11 -13.99
N VAL A 109 -27.88 -7.10 -13.68
CA VAL A 109 -26.96 -6.52 -14.67
C VAL A 109 -25.57 -6.40 -14.07
N SER A 110 -24.75 -7.33 -14.55
CA SER A 110 -23.34 -7.18 -14.88
C SER A 110 -22.39 -6.75 -13.76
N ASN A 111 -21.71 -7.77 -13.21
CA ASN A 111 -20.35 -7.68 -12.68
C ASN A 111 -19.51 -6.68 -13.48
N THR A 112 -19.29 -5.50 -12.90
CA THR A 112 -18.18 -4.64 -13.25
C THR A 112 -16.89 -5.38 -12.96
N ALA A 113 -16.13 -5.63 -14.03
CA ALA A 113 -14.86 -6.33 -14.04
C ALA A 113 -13.89 -5.76 -13.00
N VAL A 114 -13.69 -6.51 -11.91
CA VAL A 114 -12.40 -6.54 -11.24
C VAL A 114 -11.46 -7.10 -12.30
N VAL A 115 -10.66 -6.24 -12.94
CA VAL A 115 -9.61 -6.71 -13.85
C VAL A 115 -8.65 -7.51 -12.99
N ASP A 116 -8.82 -8.82 -12.98
CA ASP A 116 -7.94 -9.74 -12.26
C ASP A 116 -6.57 -9.66 -12.91
N LYS A 117 -5.73 -8.76 -12.41
CA LYS A 117 -4.33 -8.60 -12.85
C LYS A 117 -3.56 -9.91 -12.71
N ASP A 118 -3.96 -10.72 -11.73
CA ASP A 118 -3.48 -12.10 -11.56
C ASP A 118 -3.82 -12.99 -12.78
N GLN A 119 -5.00 -12.82 -13.40
CA GLN A 119 -5.39 -13.53 -14.62
C GLN A 119 -4.67 -12.98 -15.86
N LEU A 120 -4.48 -11.66 -15.96
CA LEU A 120 -3.69 -11.06 -17.05
C LEU A 120 -2.24 -11.53 -17.04
N LEU A 121 -1.66 -11.74 -15.84
CA LEU A 121 -0.32 -12.31 -15.70
C LEU A 121 -0.28 -13.76 -16.16
N GLU A 122 -1.29 -14.57 -15.82
CA GLU A 122 -1.39 -15.95 -16.32
C GLU A 122 -1.52 -16.01 -17.85
N ASP A 123 -2.36 -15.16 -18.43
CA ASP A 123 -2.57 -15.09 -19.87
C ASP A 123 -1.28 -14.64 -20.59
N PHE A 124 -0.53 -13.69 -19.99
CA PHE A 124 0.77 -13.27 -20.49
C PHE A 124 1.82 -14.39 -20.44
N ILE A 125 1.88 -15.15 -19.34
CA ILE A 125 2.79 -16.31 -19.22
C ILE A 125 2.40 -17.40 -20.21
N ALA A 126 1.10 -17.67 -20.39
CA ALA A 126 0.59 -18.63 -21.36
C ALA A 126 0.93 -18.23 -22.81
N LEU A 127 0.82 -16.93 -23.13
CA LEU A 127 1.23 -16.39 -24.42
C LEU A 127 2.75 -16.51 -24.61
N ALA A 128 3.54 -16.18 -23.59
CA ALA A 128 4.99 -16.29 -23.63
C ALA A 128 5.49 -17.73 -23.79
N ARG A 129 4.72 -18.73 -23.35
CA ARG A 129 5.01 -20.15 -23.61
C ARG A 129 4.73 -20.57 -25.05
N GLN A 130 3.81 -19.89 -25.73
CA GLN A 130 3.45 -20.19 -27.12
C GLN A 130 4.30 -19.40 -28.13
N ASP A 131 4.74 -18.19 -27.79
CA ASP A 131 5.56 -17.34 -28.65
C ASP A 131 7.04 -17.35 -28.23
N GLN A 132 7.87 -18.05 -29.01
CA GLN A 132 9.33 -18.10 -28.83
C GLN A 132 10.00 -16.72 -28.86
N SER A 133 9.45 -15.76 -29.59
CA SER A 133 10.00 -14.40 -29.71
C SER A 133 9.78 -13.62 -28.41
N LEU A 134 8.59 -13.76 -27.82
CA LEU A 134 8.23 -13.19 -26.52
C LEU A 134 9.04 -13.85 -25.40
N GLN A 135 9.20 -15.17 -25.46
CA GLN A 135 10.04 -15.92 -24.52
C GLN A 135 11.50 -15.43 -24.51
N LEU A 136 12.09 -15.20 -25.69
CA LEU A 136 13.45 -14.66 -25.81
C LEU A 136 13.56 -13.27 -25.20
N LYS A 137 12.60 -12.37 -25.50
CA LYS A 137 12.58 -11.02 -24.92
C LYS A 137 12.47 -11.03 -23.40
N ILE A 138 11.60 -11.89 -22.84
CA ILE A 138 11.47 -12.03 -21.38
C ILE A 138 12.76 -12.63 -20.79
N ARG A 139 13.42 -13.54 -21.50
CA ARG A 139 14.68 -14.15 -21.04
C ARG A 139 15.87 -13.18 -21.07
N GLU A 140 15.89 -12.27 -22.05
CA GLU A 140 16.87 -11.19 -22.15
C GLU A 140 16.61 -10.06 -21.15
N ALA A 141 15.37 -9.93 -20.67
CA ALA A 141 15.04 -8.95 -19.66
C ALA A 141 15.93 -9.15 -18.42
N ARG A 142 16.47 -8.06 -17.87
CA ARG A 142 17.37 -8.09 -16.70
C ARG A 142 16.68 -7.74 -15.39
N ASN A 143 15.58 -7.00 -15.48
CA ASN A 143 14.86 -6.45 -14.34
C ASN A 143 13.36 -6.62 -14.54
N ASP A 144 12.62 -6.54 -13.45
CA ASP A 144 11.14 -6.54 -13.42
C ASP A 144 10.53 -5.44 -14.31
N THR A 145 11.16 -4.27 -14.36
CA THR A 145 10.73 -3.13 -15.17
C THR A 145 10.67 -3.47 -16.66
N GLU A 146 11.67 -4.19 -17.18
CA GLU A 146 11.73 -4.57 -18.60
C GLU A 146 10.63 -5.59 -18.95
N ILE A 147 10.30 -6.51 -18.03
CA ILE A 147 9.20 -7.47 -18.21
C ILE A 147 7.86 -6.75 -18.24
N LEU A 148 7.68 -5.73 -17.39
CA LEU A 148 6.46 -4.92 -17.38
C LEU A 148 6.30 -4.10 -18.66
N GLU A 149 7.38 -3.55 -19.19
CA GLU A 149 7.36 -2.87 -20.49
C GLU A 149 7.01 -3.82 -21.63
N ILE A 150 7.57 -5.03 -21.63
CA ILE A 150 7.23 -6.08 -22.59
C ILE A 150 5.74 -6.44 -22.45
N ALA A 151 5.26 -6.73 -21.26
CA ALA A 151 3.84 -7.05 -21.02
C ALA A 151 2.91 -5.93 -21.52
N ASN A 152 3.23 -4.68 -21.19
CA ASN A 152 2.48 -3.51 -21.62
C ASN A 152 2.48 -3.36 -23.15
N SER A 153 3.59 -3.67 -23.83
CA SER A 153 3.67 -3.64 -25.30
C SER A 153 2.79 -4.69 -25.99
N TYR A 154 2.45 -5.78 -25.30
CA TYR A 154 1.52 -6.82 -25.76
C TYR A 154 0.08 -6.59 -25.29
N GLY A 155 -0.20 -5.46 -24.63
CA GLY A 155 -1.54 -5.09 -24.15
C GLY A 155 -1.89 -5.64 -22.77
N PHE A 156 -0.92 -6.21 -22.04
CA PHE A 156 -1.11 -6.71 -20.68
C PHE A 156 -0.66 -5.64 -19.67
N ALA A 157 -1.63 -5.00 -19.01
CA ALA A 157 -1.39 -4.04 -17.94
C ALA A 157 -1.14 -4.75 -16.59
N ILE A 158 0.02 -5.39 -16.46
CA ILE A 158 0.47 -6.10 -15.26
C ILE A 158 1.20 -5.12 -14.33
N ASP A 159 1.06 -5.29 -13.01
CA ASP A 159 1.79 -4.51 -12.01
C ASP A 159 3.03 -5.28 -11.50
N SER A 160 4.08 -4.55 -11.12
CA SER A 160 5.27 -5.12 -10.44
C SER A 160 4.88 -5.95 -9.20
N MET A 161 3.85 -5.54 -8.46
CA MET A 161 3.36 -6.24 -7.27
C MET A 161 2.76 -7.62 -7.59
N THR A 162 1.99 -7.72 -8.68
CA THR A 162 1.37 -8.97 -9.15
C THR A 162 2.43 -9.95 -9.64
N LEU A 163 3.42 -9.41 -10.36
CA LEU A 163 4.60 -10.11 -10.84
C LEU A 163 5.39 -10.70 -9.66
N LEU A 164 5.71 -9.87 -8.65
CA LEU A 164 6.42 -10.26 -7.43
C LEU A 164 5.65 -11.30 -6.59
N LYS A 165 4.32 -11.16 -6.47
CA LYS A 165 3.47 -12.12 -5.75
C LYS A 165 3.58 -13.52 -6.36
N LYS A 166 3.50 -13.62 -7.69
CA LYS A 166 3.66 -14.88 -8.43
C LYS A 166 5.07 -15.45 -8.29
N TRP A 167 6.08 -14.58 -8.34
CA TRP A 167 7.50 -14.95 -8.18
C TRP A 167 7.82 -15.51 -6.80
N SER A 168 7.26 -14.90 -5.74
CA SER A 168 7.47 -15.34 -4.36
C SER A 168 6.94 -16.75 -4.09
N GLN A 169 5.99 -17.22 -4.90
CA GLN A 169 5.42 -18.55 -4.78
C GLN A 169 6.22 -19.64 -5.50
N HIS A 170 7.07 -19.30 -6.48
CA HIS A 170 7.53 -20.32 -7.45
C HIS A 170 9.03 -20.53 -7.64
N THR A 171 9.97 -19.68 -7.19
CA THR A 171 11.37 -19.93 -7.57
C THR A 171 12.43 -19.54 -6.55
N ASP A 172 13.37 -20.46 -6.39
CA ASP A 172 14.67 -20.34 -5.72
C ASP A 172 15.42 -19.06 -6.16
N PHE A 173 15.83 -18.25 -5.18
CA PHE A 173 16.39 -16.90 -5.35
C PHE A 173 17.81 -16.87 -5.97
N SER A 174 18.36 -18.01 -6.43
CA SER A 174 19.74 -18.09 -6.94
C SER A 174 19.90 -17.77 -8.44
N LYS A 175 18.80 -17.62 -9.20
CA LYS A 175 18.80 -17.35 -10.66
C LYS A 175 17.90 -16.16 -11.05
N PRO A 176 18.09 -15.56 -12.25
CA PRO A 176 17.16 -14.55 -12.77
C PRO A 176 15.74 -15.12 -12.83
N THR A 177 14.81 -14.43 -12.16
CA THR A 177 13.56 -14.96 -11.60
C THR A 177 12.54 -15.46 -12.63
N TRP A 178 12.61 -14.93 -13.86
CA TRP A 178 11.73 -15.27 -14.99
C TRP A 178 12.21 -16.49 -15.79
N GLN A 179 13.42 -17.01 -15.56
CA GLN A 179 13.86 -18.25 -16.24
C GLN A 179 13.04 -19.47 -15.80
N GLY A 180 12.57 -19.49 -14.55
CA GLY A 180 11.75 -20.59 -14.00
C GLY A 180 10.29 -20.61 -14.49
N TRP A 181 9.83 -19.61 -15.22
CA TRP A 181 8.49 -19.63 -15.86
C TRP A 181 8.40 -20.56 -17.07
N PHE A 182 9.56 -20.86 -17.64
CA PHE A 182 9.72 -21.60 -18.89
C PHE A 182 10.49 -22.92 -18.72
N GLU A 183 10.94 -23.27 -17.50
CA GLU A 183 11.37 -24.64 -17.14
C GLU A 183 10.13 -25.53 -16.91
#